data_AF-A0A2M7EL30-F1
#
_entry.id   AF-A0A2M7EL30-F1
#
_cell.length_a   1.000
_cell.length_b   1.000
_cell.length_c   1.000
_cell.angle_alpha   90.00
_cell.angle_beta   90.00
_cell.angle_gamma   90.00
#
_symmetry.space_group_name_H-M   'P 1'
#
loop_
_entity.id
_entity.type
_entity.pdbx_description
1 polymer ?
#
loop_
_entity_poly.entity_id
_entity_poly.type
_entity_poly.pdbx_seq_one_letter_code
_entity_poly.pdbx_strand_id
1 'polypeptide(L)'
;MKKIMFEQRRSEKQIRRNTYQFVNIRPGGNDTGLVQEIIADPLKRKEINNEMMQMFPNIEQVGFVNLNIEELELMMAGGEFCGNATRSTAYLALNGQPGEVAIKVSGVKDKLRAGVAQNGEAYAQMPIYQDANRVSQDLENPRNSIVYMEGITQYVNWDTSSIEGKNPDEIKKQAMELMREKGLDTSPAAGVMYVKETPQGLEIVPVVYVRDINTLFYETACGSGTTAVGLTLAKQSGSSIKDVTIYQPSGLPIKVSVDYDGNEFGYAQIQGPVEIQGTGTLTETEKGAYVIEQIFSPESLKKFLEEGNLVELYKRLFSKEPYFEQFSDEEVVGYFNDYVRNGLLFLAQDGKKTVGFGAAVPLSKEIALADLGKQFGIDPESTWYMADLGVDDEKFQRVGMAKQLVEARLNAMPKGTTALMRTSVDNIASLSLYHGLGFTEISGMIQEVEKERTDNEVKKDKRIFLSKII
;
A
#
# COMPACT_ATOMS: atom_id res chain seq x y z
N MET A 1 -20.95 59.25 -3.79
CA MET A 1 -20.89 58.40 -5.00
C MET A 1 -19.44 57.92 -5.19
N LYS A 2 -19.09 56.74 -4.63
CA LYS A 2 -18.02 55.80 -5.06
C LYS A 2 -17.79 54.76 -3.96
N LYS A 3 -18.00 53.50 -4.32
CA LYS A 3 -17.65 52.27 -3.59
C LYS A 3 -16.14 52.24 -3.28
N ILE A 4 -15.78 51.80 -2.08
CA ILE A 4 -14.48 51.21 -1.72
C ILE A 4 -14.85 49.89 -1.02
N MET A 5 -15.05 48.78 -1.73
CA MET A 5 -14.05 47.76 -2.12
C MET A 5 -13.19 47.24 -0.96
N PHE A 6 -13.67 46.15 -0.38
CA PHE A 6 -12.92 44.93 -0.04
C PHE A 6 -11.57 45.10 0.67
N GLU A 7 -11.61 45.13 2.00
CA GLU A 7 -10.57 44.48 2.81
C GLU A 7 -11.03 43.04 3.14
N GLN A 8 -10.92 42.13 2.17
CA GLN A 8 -10.59 40.74 2.48
C GLN A 8 -9.08 40.62 2.35
N ARG A 9 -8.38 40.98 3.43
CA ARG A 9 -6.99 40.60 3.61
C ARG A 9 -6.96 39.08 3.67
N ARG A 10 -6.47 38.50 2.57
CA ARG A 10 -5.80 37.20 2.45
C ARG A 10 -5.77 36.44 3.78
N SER A 11 -6.75 35.56 3.98
CA SER A 11 -6.52 34.39 4.81
C SER A 11 -5.28 33.71 4.26
N GLU A 12 -4.26 33.59 5.08
CA GLU A 12 -3.09 32.77 4.84
C GLU A 12 -3.56 31.45 4.22
N LYS A 13 -3.17 31.22 2.96
CA LYS A 13 -3.33 29.92 2.30
C LYS A 13 -2.62 28.93 3.22
N GLN A 14 -3.39 28.25 4.04
CA GLN A 14 -3.02 26.98 4.63
C GLN A 14 -2.44 26.17 3.49
N ILE A 15 -1.12 25.93 3.52
CA ILE A 15 -0.42 25.13 2.53
C ILE A 15 -1.13 23.78 2.56
N ARG A 16 -1.99 23.51 1.57
CA ARG A 16 -2.66 22.21 1.46
C ARG A 16 -1.54 21.19 1.33
N ARG A 17 -1.41 20.33 2.34
CA ARG A 17 -0.53 19.18 2.25
C ARG A 17 -1.20 18.25 1.23
N ASN A 18 -0.65 18.21 0.03
CA ASN A 18 -1.12 17.34 -1.05
C ASN A 18 -0.26 16.06 -1.14
N THR A 19 0.33 15.65 -0.01
CA THR A 19 1.20 14.49 0.08
C THR A 19 0.64 13.54 1.11
N TYR A 20 0.30 12.34 0.67
CA TYR A 20 -0.39 11.32 1.44
C TYR A 20 0.52 10.11 1.60
N GLN A 21 0.81 9.72 2.84
CA GLN A 21 1.49 8.46 3.13
C GLN A 21 0.54 7.30 2.83
N PHE A 22 1.03 6.22 2.25
CA PHE A 22 0.24 5.02 2.01
C PHE A 22 1.02 3.75 2.31
N VAL A 23 0.27 2.67 2.52
CA VAL A 23 0.76 1.30 2.58
C VAL A 23 -0.07 0.46 1.62
N ASN A 24 0.59 -0.22 0.69
CA ASN A 24 -0.02 -1.26 -0.13
C ASN A 24 0.11 -2.58 0.62
N ILE A 25 -1.01 -3.27 0.82
CA ILE A 25 -1.08 -4.42 1.72
C ILE A 25 -1.98 -5.52 1.12
N ARG A 26 -1.61 -6.79 1.33
CA ARG A 26 -2.29 -7.97 0.80
C ARG A 26 -2.92 -8.81 1.91
N PRO A 27 -4.17 -8.54 2.30
CA PRO A 27 -4.97 -9.40 3.16
C PRO A 27 -5.55 -10.61 2.42
N GLY A 28 -4.91 -11.77 2.52
CA GLY A 28 -5.41 -13.02 1.92
C GLY A 28 -5.56 -12.98 0.39
N GLY A 29 -4.85 -12.08 -0.29
CA GLY A 29 -4.81 -11.96 -1.76
C GLY A 29 -5.46 -10.69 -2.33
N ASN A 30 -6.31 -10.01 -1.57
CA ASN A 30 -7.00 -8.80 -2.01
C ASN A 30 -6.13 -7.55 -1.75
N ASP A 31 -5.29 -7.20 -2.73
CA ASP A 31 -4.39 -6.04 -2.63
C ASP A 31 -5.20 -4.75 -2.36
N THR A 32 -4.86 -4.10 -1.25
CA THR A 32 -5.55 -2.92 -0.71
C THR A 32 -4.54 -1.79 -0.51
N GLY A 33 -4.86 -0.58 -0.93
CA GLY A 33 -4.09 0.63 -0.61
C GLY A 33 -4.66 1.32 0.62
N LEU A 34 -3.85 1.54 1.66
CA LEU A 34 -4.26 2.26 2.87
C LEU A 34 -3.52 3.60 2.97
N VAL A 35 -4.24 4.69 2.73
CA VAL A 35 -3.76 6.07 2.88
C VAL A 35 -3.85 6.47 4.36
N GLN A 36 -2.73 6.86 4.98
CA GLN A 36 -2.63 7.15 6.41
C GLN A 36 -3.13 8.55 6.79
N GLU A 37 -4.31 8.92 6.32
CA GLU A 37 -5.02 10.13 6.70
C GLU A 37 -6.53 9.93 6.48
N ILE A 38 -7.36 10.33 7.45
CA ILE A 38 -8.82 10.37 7.26
C ILE A 38 -9.18 11.60 6.44
N ILE A 39 -9.69 11.36 5.23
CA ILE A 39 -10.14 12.41 4.31
C ILE A 39 -11.66 12.47 4.36
N ALA A 40 -12.21 13.55 4.93
CA ALA A 40 -13.67 13.69 5.08
C ALA A 40 -14.39 13.99 3.76
N ASP A 41 -13.74 14.67 2.81
CA ASP A 41 -14.32 15.03 1.51
C ASP A 41 -14.43 13.81 0.57
N PRO A 42 -15.65 13.36 0.19
CA PRO A 42 -15.84 12.23 -0.70
C PRO A 42 -15.24 12.44 -2.10
N LEU A 43 -15.24 13.67 -2.61
CA LEU A 43 -14.66 13.96 -3.93
C LEU A 43 -13.14 13.79 -3.89
N LYS A 44 -12.51 14.22 -2.79
CA LYS A 44 -11.08 14.05 -2.60
C LYS A 44 -10.68 12.60 -2.40
N ARG A 45 -11.46 11.82 -1.64
CA ARG A 45 -11.25 10.37 -1.53
C ARG A 45 -11.32 9.68 -2.89
N LYS A 46 -12.30 10.05 -3.72
CA LYS A 46 -12.46 9.51 -5.08
C LYS A 46 -11.27 9.86 -5.98
N GLU A 47 -10.78 11.10 -5.92
CA GLU A 47 -9.59 11.55 -6.66
C GLU A 47 -8.37 10.68 -6.29
N ILE A 48 -8.06 10.57 -4.99
CA ILE A 48 -6.92 9.78 -4.51
C ILE A 48 -7.09 8.28 -4.81
N ASN A 49 -8.30 7.74 -4.68
CA ASN A 49 -8.59 6.36 -5.06
C ASN A 49 -8.22 6.11 -6.53
N ASN A 50 -8.63 7.00 -7.44
CA ASN A 50 -8.34 6.85 -8.86
C ASN A 50 -6.85 6.94 -9.16
N GLU A 51 -6.14 7.90 -8.54
CA GLU A 51 -4.69 8.03 -8.68
C GLU A 51 -3.96 6.77 -8.17
N MET A 52 -4.32 6.29 -6.97
CA MET A 52 -3.74 5.06 -6.41
C MET A 52 -3.97 3.84 -7.30
N MET A 53 -5.20 3.62 -7.79
CA MET A 53 -5.51 2.50 -8.67
C MET A 53 -4.84 2.62 -10.06
N GLN A 54 -4.63 3.84 -10.55
CA GLN A 54 -3.89 4.08 -11.79
C GLN A 54 -2.39 3.73 -11.62
N MET A 55 -1.80 4.12 -10.50
CA MET A 55 -0.39 3.85 -10.18
C MET A 55 -0.14 2.38 -9.82
N PHE A 56 -1.12 1.75 -9.17
CA PHE A 56 -1.05 0.37 -8.68
C PHE A 56 -2.21 -0.47 -9.21
N PRO A 57 -2.11 -1.01 -10.43
CA PRO A 57 -3.22 -1.72 -11.09
C PRO A 57 -3.71 -2.99 -10.35
N ASN A 58 -2.89 -3.54 -9.45
CA ASN A 58 -3.28 -4.71 -8.65
C ASN A 58 -4.16 -4.32 -7.45
N ILE A 59 -4.16 -3.05 -7.03
CA ILE A 59 -5.00 -2.61 -5.90
C ILE A 59 -6.47 -2.67 -6.31
N GLU A 60 -7.23 -3.45 -5.56
CA GLU A 60 -8.67 -3.60 -5.76
C GLU A 60 -9.47 -2.52 -5.02
N GLN A 61 -8.96 -2.08 -3.86
CA GLN A 61 -9.66 -1.16 -2.97
C GLN A 61 -8.70 -0.18 -2.28
N VAL A 62 -9.18 1.05 -2.04
CA VAL A 62 -8.44 2.07 -1.29
C VAL A 62 -9.20 2.47 -0.04
N GLY A 63 -8.52 2.41 1.10
CA GLY A 63 -8.99 2.87 2.41
C GLY A 63 -8.17 4.05 2.92
N PHE A 64 -8.81 4.87 3.76
CA PHE A 64 -8.23 6.03 4.43
C PHE A 64 -8.23 5.74 5.93
N VAL A 65 -7.08 5.82 6.58
CA VAL A 65 -6.90 5.32 7.96
C VAL A 65 -6.28 6.35 8.90
N ASN A 66 -6.76 6.34 10.14
CA ASN A 66 -6.03 6.90 11.28
C ASN A 66 -5.47 5.73 12.09
N LEU A 67 -4.14 5.60 12.15
CA LEU A 67 -3.48 4.48 12.85
C LEU A 67 -3.22 4.76 14.35
N ASN A 68 -3.64 5.90 14.89
CA ASN A 68 -3.62 6.15 16.32
C ASN A 68 -4.61 5.20 17.02
N ILE A 69 -4.12 4.33 17.91
CA ILE A 69 -4.93 3.31 18.60
C ILE A 69 -6.13 3.91 19.34
N GLU A 70 -6.03 5.14 19.89
CA GLU A 70 -7.14 5.80 20.61
C GLU A 70 -8.27 6.26 19.68
N GLU A 71 -7.92 6.60 18.44
CA GLU A 71 -8.82 7.18 17.42
C GLU A 71 -8.82 6.33 16.14
N LEU A 72 -8.59 5.01 16.29
CA LEU A 72 -8.38 4.09 15.17
C LEU A 72 -9.63 4.05 14.29
N GLU A 73 -9.45 4.49 13.04
CA GLU A 73 -10.53 4.68 12.09
C GLU A 73 -10.11 4.21 10.70
N LEU A 74 -11.03 3.57 9.99
CA LEU A 74 -10.93 3.19 8.59
C LEU A 74 -12.14 3.74 7.84
N MET A 75 -11.89 4.46 6.76
CA MET A 75 -12.90 4.94 5.83
C MET A 75 -12.57 4.46 4.42
N MET A 76 -13.40 3.59 3.85
CA MET A 76 -13.24 3.16 2.46
C MET A 76 -13.55 4.30 1.48
N ALA A 77 -12.95 4.27 0.29
CA ALA A 77 -13.16 5.30 -0.73
C ALA A 77 -14.65 5.48 -1.09
N GLY A 78 -15.40 4.38 -1.20
CA GLY A 78 -16.84 4.38 -1.49
C GLY A 78 -17.73 4.54 -0.26
N GLY A 79 -17.16 4.58 0.95
CA GLY A 79 -17.89 4.67 2.23
C GLY A 79 -18.50 3.36 2.72
N GLU A 80 -18.25 2.26 2.02
CA GLU A 80 -18.66 0.90 2.37
C GLU A 80 -17.83 0.30 3.53
N PHE A 81 -18.27 -0.85 4.02
CA PHE A 81 -17.48 -1.68 4.92
C PHE A 81 -16.59 -2.66 4.14
N CYS A 82 -15.34 -2.85 4.58
CA CYS A 82 -14.46 -3.89 4.08
C CYS A 82 -13.72 -4.62 5.22
N GLY A 83 -13.99 -5.91 5.39
CA GLY A 83 -13.33 -6.75 6.40
C GLY A 83 -11.84 -6.93 6.17
N ASN A 84 -11.41 -7.04 4.90
CA ASN A 84 -10.00 -7.18 4.52
C ASN A 84 -9.19 -5.91 4.90
N ALA A 85 -9.70 -4.74 4.55
CA ALA A 85 -9.10 -3.46 4.94
C ALA A 85 -9.14 -3.26 6.47
N THR A 86 -10.19 -3.72 7.15
CA THR A 86 -10.32 -3.63 8.61
C THR A 86 -9.21 -4.42 9.33
N ARG A 87 -9.01 -5.71 8.98
CA ARG A 87 -7.91 -6.50 9.57
C ARG A 87 -6.52 -5.97 9.20
N SER A 88 -6.36 -5.45 7.99
CA SER A 88 -5.13 -4.78 7.56
C SER A 88 -4.83 -3.53 8.40
N THR A 89 -5.86 -2.73 8.70
CA THR A 89 -5.73 -1.55 9.56
C THR A 89 -5.32 -1.93 10.98
N ALA A 90 -5.91 -2.99 11.54
CA ALA A 90 -5.52 -3.53 12.84
C ALA A 90 -4.07 -4.02 12.85
N TYR A 91 -3.67 -4.74 11.80
CA TYR A 91 -2.30 -5.23 11.62
C TYR A 91 -1.28 -4.08 11.62
N LEU A 92 -1.56 -3.00 10.88
CA LEU A 92 -0.69 -1.81 10.84
C LEU A 92 -0.64 -1.09 12.18
N ALA A 93 -1.78 -0.86 12.84
CA ALA A 93 -1.84 -0.19 14.13
C ALA A 93 -1.09 -0.96 15.23
N LEU A 94 -1.08 -2.29 15.15
CA LEU A 94 -0.37 -3.17 16.08
C LEU A 94 1.07 -3.52 15.64
N ASN A 95 1.56 -2.98 14.52
CA ASN A 95 2.87 -3.31 13.93
C ASN A 95 3.08 -4.84 13.77
N GLY A 96 2.04 -5.56 13.38
CA GLY A 96 2.04 -7.02 13.25
C GLY A 96 2.21 -7.79 14.57
N GLN A 97 2.16 -7.12 15.73
CA GLN A 97 2.27 -7.78 17.03
C GLN A 97 0.90 -8.28 17.52
N PRO A 98 0.84 -9.44 18.20
CA PRO A 98 -0.41 -9.96 18.75
C PRO A 98 -1.12 -8.95 19.66
N GLY A 99 -2.43 -8.80 19.47
CA GLY A 99 -3.25 -7.83 20.20
C GLY A 99 -4.66 -7.71 19.65
N GLU A 100 -5.50 -6.95 20.35
CA GLU A 100 -6.87 -6.61 19.93
C GLU A 100 -7.06 -5.10 20.03
N VAL A 101 -7.78 -4.53 19.07
CA VAL A 101 -8.16 -3.12 18.99
C VAL A 101 -9.62 -2.99 18.57
N ALA A 102 -10.24 -1.87 18.94
CA ALA A 102 -11.58 -1.50 18.49
C ALA A 102 -11.46 -0.42 17.40
N ILE A 103 -11.97 -0.70 16.20
CA ILE A 103 -11.83 0.15 15.01
C ILE A 103 -13.20 0.74 14.64
N LYS A 104 -13.24 2.05 14.38
CA LYS A 104 -14.38 2.69 13.71
C LYS A 104 -14.25 2.47 12.19
N VAL A 105 -15.25 1.88 11.55
CA VAL A 105 -15.18 1.56 10.11
C VAL A 105 -16.36 2.17 9.37
N SER A 106 -16.13 2.74 8.18
CA SER A 106 -17.21 3.19 7.31
C SER A 106 -18.19 2.06 6.98
N GLY A 107 -19.47 2.40 6.82
CA GLY A 107 -20.53 1.42 6.57
C GLY A 107 -21.01 0.66 7.80
N VAL A 108 -20.39 0.84 8.98
CA VAL A 108 -20.80 0.21 10.24
C VAL A 108 -20.99 1.28 11.32
N LYS A 109 -22.06 1.17 12.10
CA LYS A 109 -22.39 2.15 13.13
C LYS A 109 -21.50 2.01 14.37
N ASP A 110 -21.32 0.77 14.82
CA ASP A 110 -20.57 0.46 16.03
C ASP A 110 -19.10 0.14 15.70
N LYS A 111 -18.21 0.26 16.71
CA LYS A 111 -16.82 -0.14 16.54
C LYS A 111 -16.72 -1.66 16.43
N LEU A 112 -15.84 -2.12 15.55
CA LEU A 112 -15.57 -3.54 15.33
C LEU A 112 -14.30 -3.97 16.07
N ARG A 113 -14.30 -5.20 16.60
CA ARG A 113 -13.10 -5.84 17.15
C ARG A 113 -12.22 -6.34 16.01
N ALA A 114 -10.93 -6.04 16.06
CA ALA A 114 -9.96 -6.52 15.09
C ALA A 114 -8.59 -6.64 15.75
N GLY A 115 -7.65 -7.36 15.15
CA GLY A 115 -6.34 -7.52 15.77
C GLY A 115 -5.42 -8.44 15.02
N VAL A 116 -4.36 -8.86 15.73
CA VAL A 116 -3.39 -9.84 15.27
C VAL A 116 -3.38 -10.99 16.26
N ALA A 117 -3.53 -12.21 15.75
CA ALA A 117 -3.50 -13.43 16.54
C ALA A 117 -2.06 -13.82 16.89
N GLN A 118 -1.89 -14.77 17.82
CA GLN A 118 -0.57 -15.25 18.27
C GLN A 118 0.27 -15.88 17.14
N ASN A 119 -0.37 -16.36 16.07
CA ASN A 119 0.30 -16.91 14.90
C ASN A 119 0.67 -15.84 13.85
N GLY A 120 0.48 -14.56 14.15
CA GLY A 120 0.76 -13.43 13.25
C GLY A 120 -0.33 -13.13 12.21
N GLU A 121 -1.40 -13.92 12.14
CA GLU A 121 -2.53 -13.65 11.24
C GLU A 121 -3.38 -12.49 11.76
N ALA A 122 -3.83 -11.60 10.87
CA ALA A 122 -4.74 -10.54 11.24
C ALA A 122 -6.19 -11.02 11.18
N TYR A 123 -7.03 -10.50 12.07
CA TYR A 123 -8.46 -10.81 12.13
C TYR A 123 -9.32 -9.56 12.24
N ALA A 124 -10.58 -9.68 11.83
CA ALA A 124 -11.60 -8.65 12.00
C ALA A 124 -12.97 -9.28 12.23
N GLN A 125 -13.73 -8.70 13.16
CA GLN A 125 -15.15 -8.93 13.33
C GLN A 125 -15.91 -8.53 12.07
N MET A 126 -16.91 -9.32 11.72
CA MET A 126 -17.79 -9.08 10.58
C MET A 126 -19.16 -8.58 11.04
N PRO A 127 -19.74 -7.56 10.39
CA PRO A 127 -21.02 -6.99 10.78
C PRO A 127 -22.16 -7.87 10.27
N ILE A 128 -22.67 -8.73 11.16
CA ILE A 128 -23.71 -9.72 10.88
C ILE A 128 -24.98 -9.40 11.70
N TYR A 129 -26.13 -9.86 11.21
CA TYR A 129 -27.36 -9.84 12.02
C TYR A 129 -27.39 -11.04 12.97
N GLN A 130 -27.94 -10.84 14.18
CA GLN A 130 -28.13 -11.91 15.17
C GLN A 130 -29.21 -12.92 14.75
N ASP A 131 -30.26 -12.44 14.05
CA ASP A 131 -31.38 -13.27 13.62
C ASP A 131 -30.95 -14.33 12.60
N ALA A 132 -30.98 -15.60 13.00
CA ALA A 132 -30.58 -16.70 12.14
C ALA A 132 -31.46 -16.84 10.89
N ASN A 133 -32.67 -16.30 10.86
CA ASN A 133 -33.54 -16.30 9.67
C ASN A 133 -32.99 -15.44 8.54
N ARG A 134 -32.00 -14.59 8.82
CA ARG A 134 -31.21 -13.87 7.81
C ARG A 134 -30.30 -14.77 6.99
N VAL A 135 -30.18 -16.04 7.35
CA VAL A 135 -29.62 -17.10 6.50
C VAL A 135 -30.79 -17.99 6.08
N SER A 136 -31.30 -17.81 4.86
CA SER A 136 -32.44 -18.57 4.34
C SER A 136 -32.00 -19.51 3.22
N GLN A 137 -32.44 -20.76 3.25
CA GLN A 137 -32.22 -21.70 2.15
C GLN A 137 -32.94 -21.23 0.88
N ASP A 138 -32.34 -21.48 -0.29
CA ASP A 138 -33.04 -21.32 -1.57
C ASP A 138 -34.11 -22.42 -1.68
N LEU A 139 -35.34 -22.03 -2.00
CA LEU A 139 -36.47 -22.94 -2.12
C LEU A 139 -36.33 -23.89 -3.30
N GLU A 140 -35.69 -23.42 -4.38
CA GLU A 140 -35.48 -24.21 -5.60
C GLU A 140 -34.25 -25.12 -5.46
N ASN A 141 -33.23 -24.67 -4.73
CA ASN A 141 -31.98 -25.38 -4.51
C ASN A 141 -31.63 -25.41 -3.01
N PRO A 142 -32.16 -26.38 -2.22
CA PRO A 142 -32.02 -26.37 -0.75
C PRO A 142 -30.59 -26.42 -0.20
N ARG A 143 -29.60 -26.78 -1.04
CA ARG A 143 -28.18 -26.70 -0.69
C ARG A 143 -27.67 -25.26 -0.63
N ASN A 144 -28.26 -24.38 -1.44
CA ASN A 144 -27.88 -22.98 -1.56
C ASN A 144 -28.59 -22.11 -0.50
N SER A 145 -28.06 -20.92 -0.28
CA SER A 145 -28.60 -20.02 0.75
C SER A 145 -28.46 -18.55 0.34
N ILE A 146 -29.44 -17.74 0.73
CA ILE A 146 -29.36 -16.29 0.73
C ILE A 146 -28.99 -15.86 2.15
N VAL A 147 -27.93 -15.08 2.27
CA VAL A 147 -27.35 -14.61 3.52
C VAL A 147 -27.38 -13.09 3.54
N TYR A 148 -28.22 -12.51 4.38
CA TYR A 148 -28.29 -11.08 4.59
C TYR A 148 -27.28 -10.69 5.68
N MET A 149 -26.40 -9.74 5.38
CA MET A 149 -25.49 -9.12 6.34
C MET A 149 -25.66 -7.59 6.28
N GLU A 150 -25.01 -6.87 7.18
CA GLU A 150 -25.04 -5.41 7.12
C GLU A 150 -24.31 -4.92 5.86
N GLY A 151 -25.02 -4.15 5.02
CA GLY A 151 -24.46 -3.55 3.80
C GLY A 151 -24.34 -4.46 2.58
N ILE A 152 -24.45 -5.79 2.71
CA ILE A 152 -24.34 -6.73 1.58
C ILE A 152 -25.22 -7.97 1.77
N THR A 153 -25.82 -8.44 0.67
CA THR A 153 -26.54 -9.72 0.61
C THR A 153 -25.76 -10.71 -0.25
N GLN A 154 -25.50 -11.91 0.27
CA GLN A 154 -24.71 -12.94 -0.41
C GLN A 154 -25.58 -14.13 -0.77
N TYR A 155 -25.49 -14.61 -2.00
CA TYR A 155 -26.02 -15.89 -2.42
C TYR A 155 -24.90 -16.93 -2.42
N VAL A 156 -24.97 -17.87 -1.47
CA VAL A 156 -24.03 -18.99 -1.36
C VAL A 156 -24.50 -20.10 -2.27
N ASN A 157 -23.76 -20.32 -3.35
CA ASN A 157 -24.06 -21.30 -4.38
C ASN A 157 -23.08 -22.47 -4.33
N TRP A 158 -23.56 -23.66 -3.96
CA TRP A 158 -22.77 -24.89 -3.91
C TRP A 158 -22.76 -25.67 -5.23
N ASP A 159 -23.48 -25.19 -6.25
CA ASP A 159 -23.41 -25.74 -7.61
C ASP A 159 -22.50 -24.86 -8.48
N THR A 160 -21.30 -25.37 -8.75
CA THR A 160 -20.30 -24.69 -9.57
C THR A 160 -20.26 -25.18 -11.02
N SER A 161 -21.13 -26.12 -11.42
CA SER A 161 -21.15 -26.65 -12.79
C SER A 161 -21.36 -25.54 -13.83
N SER A 162 -22.15 -24.52 -13.47
CA SER A 162 -22.41 -23.34 -14.31
C SER A 162 -21.16 -22.52 -14.62
N ILE A 163 -20.11 -22.57 -13.80
CA ILE A 163 -18.90 -21.75 -13.97
C ILE A 163 -17.66 -22.54 -14.41
N GLU A 164 -17.78 -23.86 -14.62
CA GLU A 164 -16.65 -24.69 -15.06
C GLU A 164 -16.17 -24.31 -16.46
N GLY A 165 -14.84 -24.16 -16.61
CA GLY A 165 -14.20 -23.81 -17.87
C GLY A 165 -14.42 -22.37 -18.35
N LYS A 166 -15.13 -21.54 -17.58
CA LYS A 166 -15.48 -20.16 -17.96
C LYS A 166 -14.43 -19.17 -17.48
N ASN A 167 -14.26 -18.10 -18.25
CA ASN A 167 -13.39 -17.00 -17.87
C ASN A 167 -14.09 -16.03 -16.88
N PRO A 168 -13.34 -15.13 -16.20
CA PRO A 168 -13.92 -14.23 -15.20
C PRO A 168 -15.08 -13.35 -15.69
N ASP A 169 -15.07 -12.91 -16.96
CA ASP A 169 -16.14 -12.06 -17.51
C ASP A 169 -17.43 -12.85 -17.73
N GLU A 170 -17.33 -14.10 -18.18
CA GLU A 170 -18.46 -15.01 -18.32
C GLU A 170 -19.06 -15.38 -16.96
N ILE A 171 -18.22 -15.55 -15.94
CA ILE A 171 -18.66 -15.81 -14.56
C ILE A 171 -19.38 -14.59 -13.99
N LYS A 172 -18.81 -13.38 -14.16
CA LYS A 172 -19.46 -12.13 -13.74
C LYS A 172 -20.84 -11.95 -14.36
N LYS A 173 -21.00 -12.24 -15.65
CA LYS A 173 -22.28 -12.14 -16.35
C LYS A 173 -23.34 -13.06 -15.73
N GLN A 174 -22.99 -14.32 -15.50
CA GLN A 174 -23.92 -15.28 -14.90
C GLN A 174 -24.27 -14.96 -13.45
N ALA A 175 -23.28 -14.54 -12.67
CA ALA A 175 -23.53 -14.10 -11.29
C ALA A 175 -24.51 -12.92 -11.26
N MET A 176 -24.39 -11.97 -12.20
CA MET A 176 -25.35 -10.86 -12.32
C MET A 176 -26.76 -11.32 -12.72
N GLU A 177 -26.86 -12.26 -13.66
CA GLU A 177 -28.15 -12.85 -14.06
C GLU A 177 -28.81 -13.56 -12.87
N LEU A 178 -28.05 -14.35 -12.12
CA LEU A 178 -28.51 -15.04 -10.92
C LEU A 178 -28.91 -14.05 -9.79
N MET A 179 -28.14 -12.98 -9.57
CA MET A 179 -28.51 -11.94 -8.60
C MET A 179 -29.84 -11.28 -8.97
N ARG A 180 -30.08 -11.00 -10.26
CA ARG A 180 -31.34 -10.44 -10.75
C ARG A 180 -32.51 -11.42 -10.62
N GLU A 181 -32.29 -12.67 -10.98
CA GLU A 181 -33.28 -13.74 -10.85
C GLU A 181 -33.76 -13.89 -9.41
N LYS A 182 -32.83 -13.85 -8.45
CA LYS A 182 -33.14 -13.91 -7.01
C LYS A 182 -33.52 -12.54 -6.41
N GLY A 183 -33.57 -11.47 -7.20
CA GLY A 183 -33.97 -10.12 -6.75
C GLY A 183 -32.99 -9.43 -5.79
N LEU A 184 -31.73 -9.87 -5.77
CA LEU A 184 -30.72 -9.43 -4.81
C LEU A 184 -30.02 -8.12 -5.22
N ASP A 185 -30.08 -7.75 -6.51
CA ASP A 185 -29.45 -6.55 -7.08
C ASP A 185 -30.05 -5.21 -6.62
N THR A 186 -31.08 -5.28 -5.75
CA THR A 186 -31.69 -4.13 -5.10
C THR A 186 -30.96 -3.69 -3.83
N SER A 187 -30.08 -4.51 -3.25
CA SER A 187 -29.27 -4.17 -2.07
C SER A 187 -28.14 -3.18 -2.43
N PRO A 188 -27.54 -2.47 -1.45
CA PRO A 188 -26.38 -1.60 -1.71
C PRO A 188 -25.22 -2.36 -2.38
N ALA A 189 -24.98 -3.58 -1.91
CA ALA A 189 -24.15 -4.57 -2.58
C ALA A 189 -24.82 -5.95 -2.52
N ALA A 190 -24.55 -6.76 -3.53
CA ALA A 190 -24.94 -8.16 -3.58
C ALA A 190 -23.77 -9.01 -4.09
N GLY A 191 -23.71 -10.28 -3.72
CA GLY A 191 -22.71 -11.17 -4.29
C GLY A 191 -23.18 -12.59 -4.48
N VAL A 192 -22.48 -13.31 -5.36
CA VAL A 192 -22.63 -14.75 -5.57
C VAL A 192 -21.32 -15.41 -5.17
N MET A 193 -21.41 -16.30 -4.20
CA MET A 193 -20.29 -17.05 -3.67
C MET A 193 -20.41 -18.48 -4.17
N TYR A 194 -19.72 -18.79 -5.27
CA TYR A 194 -19.64 -20.15 -5.76
C TYR A 194 -18.67 -20.93 -4.88
N VAL A 195 -19.15 -21.94 -4.16
CA VAL A 195 -18.36 -22.71 -3.20
C VAL A 195 -17.98 -24.06 -3.81
N LYS A 196 -16.68 -24.35 -3.83
CA LYS A 196 -16.13 -25.62 -4.28
C LYS A 196 -15.65 -26.43 -3.10
N GLU A 197 -16.02 -27.69 -3.07
CA GLU A 197 -15.44 -28.68 -2.16
C GLU A 197 -14.25 -29.33 -2.85
N THR A 198 -13.06 -29.19 -2.27
CA THR A 198 -11.82 -29.76 -2.80
C THR A 198 -11.16 -30.67 -1.76
N PRO A 199 -10.21 -31.53 -2.16
CA PRO A 199 -9.45 -32.33 -1.20
C PRO A 199 -8.69 -31.49 -0.15
N GLN A 200 -8.33 -30.25 -0.48
CA GLN A 200 -7.61 -29.31 0.38
C GLN A 200 -8.52 -28.53 1.33
N GLY A 201 -9.84 -28.52 1.08
CA GLY A 201 -10.83 -27.80 1.87
C GLY A 201 -11.87 -27.11 1.00
N LEU A 202 -12.48 -26.06 1.54
CA LEU A 202 -13.43 -25.23 0.79
C LEU A 202 -12.68 -24.16 0.01
N GLU A 203 -13.06 -23.95 -1.24
CA GLU A 203 -12.64 -22.79 -2.04
C GLU A 203 -13.85 -21.96 -2.43
N ILE A 204 -13.67 -20.66 -2.63
CA ILE A 204 -14.71 -19.78 -3.15
C ILE A 204 -14.30 -19.11 -4.45
N VAL A 205 -15.27 -18.88 -5.32
CA VAL A 205 -15.20 -17.94 -6.44
C VAL A 205 -16.23 -16.83 -6.16
N PRO A 206 -15.79 -15.68 -5.62
CA PRO A 206 -16.65 -14.57 -5.25
C PRO A 206 -16.87 -13.63 -6.43
N VAL A 207 -18.15 -13.33 -6.72
CA VAL A 207 -18.52 -12.19 -7.57
C VAL A 207 -19.34 -11.22 -6.74
N VAL A 208 -18.96 -9.95 -6.71
CA VAL A 208 -19.64 -8.90 -5.94
C VAL A 208 -20.10 -7.78 -6.87
N TYR A 209 -21.37 -7.42 -6.78
CA TYR A 209 -21.98 -6.27 -7.43
C TYR A 209 -22.18 -5.14 -6.43
N VAL A 210 -21.67 -3.95 -6.75
CA VAL A 210 -21.93 -2.72 -5.97
C VAL A 210 -22.83 -1.81 -6.79
N ARG A 211 -24.06 -1.61 -6.30
CA ARG A 211 -25.15 -0.95 -7.03
C ARG A 211 -24.84 0.51 -7.33
N ASP A 212 -24.35 1.24 -6.34
CA ASP A 212 -24.19 2.70 -6.42
C ASP A 212 -23.10 3.14 -7.42
N ILE A 213 -22.15 2.25 -7.74
CA ILE A 213 -21.13 2.44 -8.79
C ILE A 213 -21.34 1.52 -10.00
N ASN A 214 -22.43 0.77 -10.02
CA ASN A 214 -22.82 -0.18 -11.07
C ASN A 214 -21.67 -1.05 -11.60
N THR A 215 -20.88 -1.64 -10.70
CA THR A 215 -19.66 -2.41 -11.04
C THR A 215 -19.73 -3.82 -10.48
N LEU A 216 -19.29 -4.80 -11.29
CA LEU A 216 -19.12 -6.21 -10.92
C LEU A 216 -17.64 -6.52 -10.72
N PHE A 217 -17.30 -6.98 -9.52
CA PHE A 217 -15.97 -7.40 -9.13
C PHE A 217 -15.89 -8.92 -9.12
N TYR A 218 -14.89 -9.46 -9.81
CA TYR A 218 -14.42 -10.82 -9.60
C TYR A 218 -13.25 -10.68 -8.63
N GLU A 219 -13.49 -10.86 -7.34
CA GLU A 219 -12.52 -10.53 -6.29
C GLU A 219 -11.46 -11.63 -6.16
N THR A 220 -10.22 -11.26 -5.89
CA THR A 220 -9.17 -12.26 -5.62
C THR A 220 -9.24 -12.82 -4.20
N ALA A 221 -9.90 -12.10 -3.28
CA ALA A 221 -10.30 -12.58 -1.97
C ALA A 221 -11.49 -11.79 -1.40
N CYS A 222 -12.42 -12.47 -0.74
CA CYS A 222 -13.68 -11.90 -0.30
C CYS A 222 -13.98 -12.24 1.17
N GLY A 223 -13.81 -11.25 2.06
CA GLY A 223 -14.10 -11.41 3.49
C GLY A 223 -15.59 -11.61 3.79
N SER A 224 -16.46 -10.86 3.12
CA SER A 224 -17.92 -10.99 3.28
C SER A 224 -18.42 -12.33 2.72
N GLY A 225 -17.89 -12.78 1.59
CA GLY A 225 -18.18 -14.10 1.01
C GLY A 225 -17.77 -15.25 1.93
N THR A 226 -16.55 -15.20 2.45
CA THR A 226 -16.04 -16.14 3.47
C THR A 226 -16.97 -16.19 4.70
N THR A 227 -17.45 -15.03 5.15
CA THR A 227 -18.39 -14.94 6.28
C THR A 227 -19.74 -15.56 5.97
N ALA A 228 -20.31 -15.30 4.79
CA ALA A 228 -21.58 -15.87 4.36
C ALA A 228 -21.55 -17.40 4.26
N VAL A 229 -20.44 -17.96 3.77
CA VAL A 229 -20.20 -19.42 3.79
C VAL A 229 -20.15 -19.92 5.23
N GLY A 230 -19.40 -19.25 6.11
CA GLY A 230 -19.30 -19.61 7.53
C GLY A 230 -20.65 -19.60 8.27
N LEU A 231 -21.47 -18.57 8.07
CA LEU A 231 -22.81 -18.48 8.64
C LEU A 231 -23.72 -19.62 8.15
N THR A 232 -23.62 -19.96 6.85
CA THR A 232 -24.36 -21.09 6.25
C THR A 232 -23.94 -22.41 6.89
N LEU A 233 -22.64 -22.65 7.05
CA LEU A 233 -22.11 -23.86 7.68
C LEU A 233 -22.51 -23.99 9.16
N ALA A 234 -22.43 -22.89 9.93
CA ALA A 234 -22.85 -22.87 11.34
C ALA A 234 -24.35 -23.18 11.48
N LYS A 235 -25.19 -22.57 10.64
CA LYS A 235 -26.63 -22.82 10.66
C LYS A 235 -26.96 -24.26 10.27
N GLN A 236 -26.29 -24.81 9.25
CA GLN A 236 -26.48 -26.20 8.81
C GLN A 236 -26.03 -27.22 9.86
N SER A 237 -24.94 -26.94 10.59
CA SER A 237 -24.47 -27.82 11.67
C SER A 237 -25.28 -27.70 12.95
N GLY A 238 -26.03 -26.60 13.11
CA GLY A 238 -26.75 -26.28 14.35
C GLY A 238 -25.84 -25.81 15.49
N SER A 239 -24.58 -25.48 15.21
CA SER A 239 -23.58 -25.15 16.23
C SER A 239 -22.51 -24.18 15.72
N SER A 240 -21.73 -23.64 16.66
CA SER A 240 -20.60 -22.74 16.36
C SER A 240 -19.53 -23.45 15.52
N ILE A 241 -18.89 -22.70 14.61
CA ILE A 241 -17.73 -23.16 13.85
C ILE A 241 -16.51 -22.33 14.21
N LYS A 242 -15.32 -22.93 14.13
CA LYS A 242 -14.07 -22.27 14.49
C LYS A 242 -12.99 -22.56 13.47
N ASP A 243 -12.33 -21.49 13.02
CA ASP A 243 -11.15 -21.48 12.16
C ASP A 243 -11.31 -22.32 10.88
N VAL A 244 -12.53 -22.36 10.33
CA VAL A 244 -12.82 -23.07 9.08
C VAL A 244 -12.08 -22.37 7.95
N THR A 245 -11.17 -23.07 7.31
CA THR A 245 -10.32 -22.51 6.25
C THR A 245 -11.06 -22.50 4.92
N ILE A 246 -11.13 -21.33 4.29
CA ILE A 246 -11.72 -21.11 2.97
C ILE A 246 -10.66 -20.48 2.06
N TYR A 247 -10.27 -21.20 1.02
CA TYR A 247 -9.32 -20.72 0.02
C TYR A 247 -9.97 -19.74 -0.93
N GLN A 248 -9.23 -18.67 -1.21
CA GLN A 248 -9.66 -17.58 -2.07
C GLN A 248 -9.14 -17.82 -3.50
N PRO A 249 -9.65 -17.12 -4.53
CA PRO A 249 -9.11 -17.22 -5.90
C PRO A 249 -7.62 -16.89 -6.01
N SER A 250 -7.08 -16.09 -5.08
CA SER A 250 -5.64 -15.82 -4.95
C SER A 250 -4.80 -17.06 -4.56
N GLY A 251 -5.43 -18.14 -4.13
CA GLY A 251 -4.79 -19.32 -3.54
C GLY A 251 -4.46 -19.18 -2.06
N LEU A 252 -4.63 -17.99 -1.46
CA LEU A 252 -4.39 -17.76 -0.04
C LEU A 252 -5.63 -18.10 0.81
N PRO A 253 -5.46 -18.58 2.05
CA PRO A 253 -6.58 -18.93 2.93
C PRO A 253 -7.14 -17.72 3.68
N ILE A 254 -8.45 -17.70 3.89
CA ILE A 254 -9.12 -16.92 4.93
C ILE A 254 -9.90 -17.90 5.80
N LYS A 255 -9.64 -17.86 7.12
CA LYS A 255 -10.37 -18.63 8.13
C LYS A 255 -11.60 -17.86 8.58
N VAL A 256 -12.68 -18.59 8.85
CA VAL A 256 -13.90 -18.04 9.43
C VAL A 256 -14.26 -18.77 10.72
N SER A 257 -14.66 -17.98 11.72
CA SER A 257 -15.21 -18.45 12.98
C SER A 257 -16.58 -17.78 13.17
N VAL A 258 -17.58 -18.55 13.59
CA VAL A 258 -18.94 -18.08 13.84
C VAL A 258 -19.43 -18.68 15.15
N ASP A 259 -19.85 -17.82 16.07
CA ASP A 259 -20.54 -18.20 17.28
C ASP A 259 -22.04 -18.32 16.98
N TYR A 260 -22.58 -19.52 17.14
CA TYR A 260 -23.97 -19.88 16.92
C TYR A 260 -24.44 -20.86 17.99
N ASP A 261 -25.53 -20.54 18.67
CA ASP A 261 -26.09 -21.35 19.77
C ASP A 261 -27.21 -22.31 19.34
N GLY A 262 -27.52 -22.35 18.05
CA GLY A 262 -28.62 -23.11 17.48
C GLY A 262 -29.87 -22.27 17.17
N ASN A 263 -29.93 -21.04 17.67
CA ASN A 263 -31.04 -20.10 17.47
C ASN A 263 -30.58 -18.73 16.95
N GLU A 264 -29.50 -18.17 17.50
CA GLU A 264 -29.00 -16.82 17.18
C GLU A 264 -27.48 -16.83 16.90
N PHE A 265 -27.06 -15.93 16.02
CA PHE A 265 -25.65 -15.65 15.78
C PHE A 265 -25.12 -14.63 16.79
N GLY A 266 -24.05 -14.98 17.51
CA GLY A 266 -23.44 -14.10 18.50
C GLY A 266 -22.28 -13.27 17.96
N TYR A 267 -21.46 -13.86 17.08
CA TYR A 267 -20.23 -13.26 16.57
C TYR A 267 -19.79 -13.94 15.28
N ALA A 268 -19.15 -13.18 14.38
CA ALA A 268 -18.42 -13.75 13.26
C ALA A 268 -17.12 -12.98 13.05
N GLN A 269 -16.08 -13.71 12.64
CA GLN A 269 -14.75 -13.17 12.39
C GLN A 269 -14.10 -13.86 11.20
N ILE A 270 -13.39 -13.07 10.41
CA ILE A 270 -12.42 -13.58 9.45
C ILE A 270 -11.01 -13.41 9.98
N GLN A 271 -10.12 -14.34 9.64
CA GLN A 271 -8.71 -14.33 10.03
C GLN A 271 -7.83 -14.84 8.89
N GLY A 272 -6.64 -14.29 8.70
CA GLY A 272 -5.71 -14.81 7.69
C GLY A 272 -4.43 -13.98 7.56
N PRO A 273 -3.52 -14.39 6.66
CA PRO A 273 -2.26 -13.70 6.45
C PRO A 273 -2.47 -12.30 5.87
N VAL A 274 -1.59 -11.38 6.29
CA VAL A 274 -1.50 -10.01 5.78
C VAL A 274 -0.04 -9.74 5.45
N GLU A 275 0.23 -9.30 4.22
CA GLU A 275 1.58 -9.01 3.75
C GLU A 275 1.69 -7.56 3.27
N ILE A 276 2.65 -6.80 3.78
CA ILE A 276 2.94 -5.45 3.28
C ILE A 276 3.66 -5.59 1.93
N GLN A 277 3.02 -5.08 0.87
CA GLN A 277 3.56 -5.11 -0.49
C GLN A 277 4.44 -3.89 -0.79
N GLY A 278 4.16 -2.75 -0.15
CA GLY A 278 4.86 -1.50 -0.40
C GLY A 278 4.44 -0.39 0.55
N THR A 279 5.30 0.61 0.71
CA THR A 279 5.01 1.83 1.47
C THR A 279 5.53 3.03 0.70
N GLY A 280 4.87 4.17 0.81
CA GLY A 280 5.29 5.34 0.06
C GLY A 280 4.44 6.58 0.29
N THR A 281 4.64 7.57 -0.58
CA THR A 281 3.85 8.80 -0.62
C THR A 281 3.25 9.03 -1.99
N LEU A 282 1.97 9.39 -2.03
CA LEU A 282 1.33 9.98 -3.21
C LEU A 282 1.35 11.50 -3.05
N THR A 283 1.94 12.22 -4.00
CA THR A 283 1.96 13.68 -4.01
C THR A 283 1.23 14.23 -5.23
N GLU A 284 0.21 15.05 -5.01
CA GLU A 284 -0.50 15.77 -6.07
C GLU A 284 0.05 17.18 -6.25
N THR A 285 0.34 17.54 -7.49
CA THR A 285 0.85 18.86 -7.88
C THR A 285 -0.03 19.47 -8.96
N GLU A 286 0.15 20.77 -9.24
CA GLU A 286 -0.49 21.43 -10.38
C GLU A 286 -0.12 20.78 -11.74
N LYS A 287 0.94 19.97 -11.78
CA LYS A 287 1.46 19.30 -12.99
C LYS A 287 1.08 17.83 -13.07
N GLY A 288 0.23 17.35 -12.15
CA GLY A 288 -0.15 15.94 -11.99
C GLY A 288 0.36 15.33 -10.70
N ALA A 289 -0.05 14.09 -10.43
CA ALA A 289 0.39 13.32 -9.29
C ALA A 289 1.67 12.52 -9.59
N TYR A 290 2.44 12.24 -8.56
CA TYR A 290 3.53 11.27 -8.60
C TYR A 290 3.57 10.49 -7.28
N VAL A 291 4.13 9.28 -7.34
CA VAL A 291 4.33 8.42 -6.17
C VAL A 291 5.81 8.31 -5.87
N ILE A 292 6.18 8.23 -4.60
CA ILE A 292 7.49 7.72 -4.16
C ILE A 292 7.22 6.45 -3.37
N GLU A 293 7.73 5.31 -3.83
CA GLU A 293 7.56 4.01 -3.15
C GLU A 293 8.90 3.39 -2.76
N GLN A 294 8.93 2.71 -1.62
CA GLN A 294 10.06 1.89 -1.19
C GLN A 294 10.03 0.54 -1.92
N ILE A 295 11.20 0.11 -2.38
CA ILE A 295 11.40 -1.19 -3.03
C ILE A 295 12.05 -2.15 -2.05
N PHE A 296 11.33 -3.23 -1.71
CA PHE A 296 11.71 -4.14 -0.62
C PHE A 296 12.45 -5.39 -1.08
N SER A 297 12.33 -5.77 -2.36
CA SER A 297 12.90 -7.03 -2.84
C SER A 297 13.38 -6.94 -4.30
N PRO A 298 14.39 -7.74 -4.69
CA PRO A 298 14.82 -7.84 -6.08
C PRO A 298 13.67 -8.21 -7.03
N GLU A 299 12.72 -9.02 -6.57
CA GLU A 299 11.53 -9.37 -7.35
C GLU A 299 10.66 -8.13 -7.64
N SER A 300 10.42 -7.29 -6.63
CA SER A 300 9.68 -6.04 -6.81
C SER A 300 10.44 -5.02 -7.69
N LEU A 301 11.77 -5.06 -7.69
CA LEU A 301 12.63 -4.19 -8.51
C LEU A 301 12.57 -4.57 -9.99
N LYS A 302 12.37 -5.85 -10.31
CA LYS A 302 12.43 -6.40 -11.66
C LYS A 302 11.56 -5.63 -12.66
N LYS A 303 10.33 -5.29 -12.28
CA LYS A 303 9.41 -4.51 -13.14
C LYS A 303 9.98 -3.15 -13.58
N PHE A 304 10.82 -2.51 -12.76
CA PHE A 304 11.39 -1.20 -13.08
C PHE A 304 12.65 -1.30 -13.95
N LEU A 305 13.38 -2.41 -13.84
CA LEU A 305 14.59 -2.69 -14.61
C LEU A 305 14.26 -3.25 -16.00
N GLU A 306 13.30 -4.16 -16.09
CA GLU A 306 12.98 -4.89 -17.33
C GLU A 306 11.89 -4.23 -18.15
N GLU A 307 10.82 -3.76 -17.50
CA GLU A 307 9.66 -3.15 -18.18
C GLU A 307 9.65 -1.61 -18.05
N GLY A 308 10.46 -1.09 -17.13
CA GLY A 308 10.57 0.33 -16.84
C GLY A 308 11.75 1.01 -17.53
N ASN A 309 11.98 2.27 -17.15
CA ASN A 309 13.03 3.11 -17.70
C ASN A 309 14.11 3.45 -16.66
N LEU A 310 14.26 2.66 -15.60
CA LEU A 310 15.15 2.98 -14.47
C LEU A 310 16.62 3.05 -14.89
N VAL A 311 17.08 2.09 -15.69
CA VAL A 311 18.47 2.04 -16.18
C VAL A 311 18.77 3.23 -17.08
N GLU A 312 17.88 3.52 -18.04
CA GLU A 312 17.99 4.67 -18.94
C GLU A 312 17.99 5.99 -18.17
N LEU A 313 17.12 6.11 -17.16
CA LEU A 313 17.03 7.28 -16.30
C LEU A 313 18.35 7.52 -15.58
N TYR A 314 18.90 6.50 -14.93
CA TYR A 314 20.17 6.59 -14.21
C TYR A 314 21.30 7.08 -15.14
N LYS A 315 21.49 6.40 -16.28
CA LYS A 315 22.52 6.75 -17.26
C LYS A 315 22.36 8.17 -17.81
N ARG A 316 21.13 8.61 -18.06
CA ARG A 316 20.85 9.98 -18.53
C ARG A 316 21.13 11.04 -17.46
N LEU A 317 20.87 10.77 -16.19
CA LEU A 317 21.09 11.74 -15.11
C LEU A 317 22.58 11.90 -14.78
N PHE A 318 23.31 10.79 -14.71
CA PHE A 318 24.74 10.82 -14.36
C PHE A 318 25.67 11.12 -15.55
N SER A 319 25.20 11.05 -16.80
CA SER A 319 25.98 11.50 -17.97
C SER A 319 26.01 13.03 -18.14
N LYS A 320 25.19 13.76 -17.39
CA LYS A 320 25.14 15.23 -17.41
C LYS A 320 25.99 15.84 -16.28
N GLU A 321 26.15 17.16 -16.33
CA GLU A 321 26.75 17.93 -15.23
C GLU A 321 26.02 17.66 -13.90
N PRO A 322 26.72 17.55 -12.75
CA PRO A 322 28.17 17.72 -12.54
C PRO A 322 29.01 16.45 -12.72
N TYR A 323 28.39 15.32 -13.06
CA TYR A 323 29.00 13.99 -12.96
C TYR A 323 29.77 13.59 -14.24
N PHE A 324 29.13 13.70 -15.41
CA PHE A 324 29.71 13.28 -16.71
C PHE A 324 30.21 11.82 -16.73
N GLU A 325 29.46 10.92 -16.10
CA GLU A 325 29.81 9.51 -15.92
C GLU A 325 29.12 8.61 -16.97
N GLN A 326 29.79 7.52 -17.34
CA GLN A 326 29.26 6.50 -18.25
C GLN A 326 29.22 5.14 -17.54
N PHE A 327 28.14 4.41 -17.76
CA PHE A 327 27.87 3.11 -17.14
C PHE A 327 27.28 2.14 -18.15
N SER A 328 27.66 0.87 -18.03
CA SER A 328 26.99 -0.25 -18.70
C SER A 328 25.63 -0.54 -18.03
N ASP A 329 24.74 -1.25 -18.73
CA ASP A 329 23.44 -1.61 -18.17
C ASP A 329 23.62 -2.58 -17.00
N GLU A 330 24.58 -3.50 -17.10
CA GLU A 330 24.92 -4.48 -16.06
C GLU A 330 25.41 -3.82 -14.78
N GLU A 331 26.22 -2.74 -14.88
CA GLU A 331 26.68 -1.97 -13.73
C GLU A 331 25.51 -1.34 -12.97
N VAL A 332 24.62 -0.66 -13.71
CA VAL A 332 23.45 0.03 -13.13
C VAL A 332 22.48 -0.97 -12.51
N VAL A 333 22.20 -2.07 -13.19
CA VAL A 333 21.39 -3.18 -12.65
C VAL A 333 22.02 -3.74 -11.38
N GLY A 334 23.35 -3.87 -11.36
CA GLY A 334 24.12 -4.27 -10.18
C GLY A 334 23.90 -3.34 -8.99
N TYR A 335 24.01 -2.03 -9.19
CA TYR A 335 23.81 -1.03 -8.14
C TYR A 335 22.41 -1.10 -7.53
N PHE A 336 21.35 -1.11 -8.35
CA PHE A 336 19.99 -1.15 -7.82
C PHE A 336 19.68 -2.48 -7.10
N ASN A 337 20.20 -3.60 -7.59
CA ASN A 337 20.09 -4.87 -6.89
C ASN A 337 20.81 -4.83 -5.53
N ASP A 338 21.98 -4.20 -5.46
CA ASP A 338 22.71 -4.03 -4.20
C ASP A 338 21.93 -3.13 -3.23
N TYR A 339 21.40 -2.00 -3.70
CA TYR A 339 20.60 -1.09 -2.87
C TYR A 339 19.38 -1.75 -2.26
N VAL A 340 18.68 -2.61 -3.00
CA VAL A 340 17.52 -3.34 -2.47
C VAL A 340 17.93 -4.47 -1.51
N ARG A 341 19.06 -5.12 -1.73
CA ARG A 341 19.53 -6.23 -0.87
C ARG A 341 20.17 -5.76 0.42
N ASN A 342 20.93 -4.68 0.35
CA ASN A 342 21.82 -4.25 1.41
C ASN A 342 21.44 -2.89 2.01
N GLY A 343 20.45 -2.19 1.46
CA GLY A 343 20.10 -0.84 1.89
C GLY A 343 18.62 -0.49 1.75
N LEU A 344 18.38 0.77 1.40
CA LEU A 344 17.07 1.37 1.17
C LEU A 344 17.05 1.91 -0.26
N LEU A 345 16.04 1.52 -1.04
CA LEU A 345 15.78 2.07 -2.36
C LEU A 345 14.37 2.64 -2.41
N PHE A 346 14.26 3.89 -2.85
CA PHE A 346 13.00 4.55 -3.15
C PHE A 346 12.97 4.96 -4.61
N LEU A 347 11.85 4.71 -5.29
CA LEU A 347 11.63 5.11 -6.67
C LEU A 347 10.46 6.08 -6.75
N ALA A 348 10.64 7.15 -7.51
CA ALA A 348 9.59 8.11 -7.83
C ALA A 348 8.97 7.77 -9.19
N GLN A 349 7.64 7.65 -9.25
CA GLN A 349 6.88 7.28 -10.43
C GLN A 349 5.87 8.35 -10.85
N ASP A 350 5.75 8.56 -12.15
CA ASP A 350 4.69 9.34 -12.82
C ASP A 350 3.95 8.40 -13.78
N GLY A 351 2.78 7.92 -13.37
CA GLY A 351 2.17 6.76 -14.01
C GLY A 351 3.11 5.55 -13.94
N LYS A 352 3.43 4.96 -15.11
CA LYS A 352 4.35 3.83 -15.23
C LYS A 352 5.83 4.25 -15.38
N LYS A 353 6.11 5.54 -15.56
CA LYS A 353 7.47 6.04 -15.83
C LYS A 353 8.18 6.33 -14.51
N THR A 354 9.39 5.79 -14.34
CA THR A 354 10.27 6.20 -13.25
C THR A 354 10.87 7.56 -13.58
N VAL A 355 10.68 8.52 -12.66
CA VAL A 355 11.10 9.92 -12.79
C VAL A 355 12.09 10.34 -11.70
N GLY A 356 12.40 9.45 -10.76
CA GLY A 356 13.44 9.69 -9.77
C GLY A 356 13.75 8.46 -8.95
N PHE A 357 14.86 8.52 -8.21
CA PHE A 357 15.28 7.48 -7.29
C PHE A 357 16.13 8.07 -6.17
N GLY A 358 16.11 7.41 -5.02
CA GLY A 358 16.97 7.69 -3.89
C GLY A 358 17.40 6.39 -3.23
N ALA A 359 18.70 6.19 -3.08
CA ALA A 359 19.28 5.04 -2.40
C ALA A 359 20.02 5.45 -1.12
N ALA A 360 20.06 4.56 -0.13
CA ALA A 360 20.94 4.66 1.02
C ALA A 360 21.40 3.26 1.43
N VAL A 361 22.60 3.11 1.96
CA VAL A 361 23.17 1.84 2.41
C VAL A 361 23.82 2.02 3.78
N PRO A 362 23.91 0.98 4.63
CA PRO A 362 24.75 1.04 5.82
C PRO A 362 26.18 1.42 5.44
N LEU A 363 26.80 2.33 6.17
CA LEU A 363 28.15 2.82 5.86
C LEU A 363 29.17 1.66 5.87
N SER A 364 28.95 0.62 6.69
CA SER A 364 29.77 -0.60 6.71
C SER A 364 29.83 -1.36 5.38
N LYS A 365 28.91 -1.11 4.44
CA LYS A 365 28.94 -1.66 3.07
C LYS A 365 29.84 -0.88 2.10
N GLU A 366 30.15 0.37 2.44
CA GLU A 366 31.00 1.27 1.65
C GLU A 366 32.40 1.36 2.25
N ILE A 367 33.22 0.31 2.08
CA ILE A 367 34.50 0.11 2.79
C ILE A 367 35.39 1.37 2.80
N ALA A 368 35.61 1.98 1.62
CA ALA A 368 36.46 3.17 1.50
C ALA A 368 35.90 4.38 2.27
N LEU A 369 34.58 4.55 2.29
CA LEU A 369 33.92 5.62 3.03
C LEU A 369 33.85 5.33 4.53
N ALA A 370 33.67 4.06 4.91
CA ALA A 370 33.70 3.62 6.30
C ALA A 370 35.07 3.88 6.93
N ASP A 371 36.15 3.53 6.22
CA ASP A 371 37.51 3.74 6.71
C ASP A 371 37.89 5.22 6.79
N LEU A 372 37.39 6.05 5.88
CA LEU A 372 37.49 7.51 6.01
C LEU A 372 36.68 8.01 7.21
N GLY A 373 35.43 7.57 7.37
CA GLY A 373 34.55 7.99 8.47
C GLY A 373 35.13 7.70 9.84
N LYS A 374 35.75 6.52 10.04
CA LYS A 374 36.42 6.15 11.30
C LYS A 374 37.49 7.17 11.73
N GLN A 375 38.21 7.76 10.78
CA GLN A 375 39.24 8.78 11.06
C GLN A 375 38.65 10.08 11.64
N PHE A 376 37.36 10.30 11.42
CA PHE A 376 36.59 11.45 11.93
C PHE A 376 35.63 11.07 13.05
N GLY A 377 35.79 9.89 13.66
CA GLY A 377 34.96 9.44 14.78
C GLY A 377 33.55 8.98 14.39
N ILE A 378 33.32 8.67 13.11
CA ILE A 378 32.05 8.11 12.62
C ILE A 378 32.09 6.60 12.79
N ASP A 379 31.10 6.05 13.49
CA ASP A 379 30.91 4.60 13.63
C ASP A 379 30.12 4.05 12.42
N PRO A 380 30.73 3.18 11.58
CA PRO A 380 30.05 2.59 10.42
C PRO A 380 28.85 1.71 10.75
N GLU A 381 28.78 1.14 11.95
CA GLU A 381 27.68 0.25 12.36
C GLU A 381 26.41 1.02 12.74
N SER A 382 26.56 2.27 13.18
CA SER A 382 25.44 3.16 13.51
C SER A 382 25.21 4.28 12.48
N THR A 383 25.79 4.15 11.28
CA THR A 383 25.75 5.18 10.23
C THR A 383 25.25 4.62 8.91
N TRP A 384 24.38 5.37 8.26
CA TRP A 384 23.89 5.12 6.91
C TRP A 384 24.49 6.14 5.94
N TYR A 385 24.98 5.67 4.80
CA TYR A 385 25.43 6.51 3.71
C TYR A 385 24.29 6.75 2.71
N MET A 386 23.98 8.02 2.47
CA MET A 386 23.08 8.47 1.41
C MET A 386 23.83 8.36 0.08
N ALA A 387 23.64 7.23 -0.61
CA ALA A 387 24.31 6.89 -1.85
C ALA A 387 23.77 7.75 -3.02
N ASP A 388 23.01 7.15 -3.93
CA ASP A 388 22.56 7.86 -5.12
C ASP A 388 21.25 8.63 -4.90
N LEU A 389 21.13 9.76 -5.59
CA LEU A 389 19.91 10.55 -5.69
C LEU A 389 19.83 11.12 -7.11
N GLY A 390 18.76 10.77 -7.81
CA GLY A 390 18.49 11.26 -9.15
C GLY A 390 17.03 11.66 -9.32
N VAL A 391 16.77 12.80 -9.93
CA VAL A 391 15.42 13.25 -10.29
C VAL A 391 15.43 13.79 -11.70
N ASP A 392 14.55 13.26 -12.54
CA ASP A 392 14.19 13.83 -13.83
C ASP A 392 13.23 14.99 -13.61
N ASP A 393 13.80 16.18 -13.44
CA ASP A 393 13.04 17.35 -13.07
C ASP A 393 12.22 17.92 -14.24
N GLU A 394 12.33 17.43 -15.49
CA GLU A 394 11.72 18.05 -16.69
C GLU A 394 10.23 18.42 -16.52
N LYS A 395 9.39 17.48 -16.05
CA LYS A 395 7.97 17.73 -15.76
C LYS A 395 7.82 18.39 -14.38
N PHE A 396 8.46 17.84 -13.36
CA PHE A 396 8.20 18.15 -11.95
C PHE A 396 9.09 19.26 -11.37
N GLN A 397 9.66 20.13 -12.21
CA GLN A 397 10.52 21.25 -11.77
C GLN A 397 9.98 21.98 -10.54
N ARG A 398 10.82 22.02 -9.50
CA ARG A 398 10.60 22.76 -8.25
C ARG A 398 9.41 22.31 -7.41
N VAL A 399 8.93 21.07 -7.58
CA VAL A 399 7.85 20.51 -6.71
C VAL A 399 8.38 19.77 -5.48
N GLY A 400 9.70 19.77 -5.26
CA GLY A 400 10.31 19.21 -4.06
C GLY A 400 10.52 17.69 -4.06
N MET A 401 10.44 17.02 -5.21
CA MET A 401 10.60 15.55 -5.31
C MET A 401 11.94 15.05 -4.74
N ALA A 402 13.05 15.74 -5.04
CA ALA A 402 14.37 15.39 -4.48
C ALA A 402 14.37 15.48 -2.94
N LYS A 403 13.69 16.48 -2.38
CA LYS A 403 13.51 16.62 -0.94
C LYS A 403 12.70 15.48 -0.36
N GLN A 404 11.58 15.11 -0.98
CA GLN A 404 10.76 13.98 -0.55
C GLN A 404 11.51 12.65 -0.62
N LEU A 405 12.33 12.42 -1.65
CA LEU A 405 13.19 11.22 -1.75
C LEU A 405 14.27 11.17 -0.66
N VAL A 406 14.81 12.32 -0.23
CA VAL A 406 15.71 12.37 0.93
C VAL A 406 14.92 12.08 2.21
N GLU A 407 13.81 12.77 2.45
CA GLU A 407 12.97 12.59 3.65
C GLU A 407 12.47 11.15 3.78
N ALA A 408 12.06 10.50 2.68
CA ALA A 408 11.63 9.10 2.68
C ALA A 408 12.73 8.15 3.18
N ARG A 409 13.97 8.33 2.73
CA ARG A 409 15.13 7.56 3.20
C ARG A 409 15.42 7.84 4.67
N LEU A 410 15.41 9.11 5.10
CA LEU A 410 15.64 9.46 6.51
C LEU A 410 14.60 8.85 7.44
N ASN A 411 13.32 8.86 7.04
CA ASN A 411 12.23 8.29 7.84
C ASN A 411 12.30 6.76 7.94
N ALA A 412 12.90 6.09 6.95
CA ALA A 412 13.08 4.65 6.95
C ALA A 412 14.33 4.19 7.70
N MET A 413 15.24 5.10 8.06
CA MET A 413 16.41 4.78 8.89
C MET A 413 15.98 4.56 10.36
N PRO A 414 16.65 3.65 11.10
CA PRO A 414 16.40 3.49 12.53
C PRO A 414 16.67 4.80 13.29
N LYS A 415 15.80 5.16 14.24
CA LYS A 415 16.01 6.34 15.09
C LYS A 415 17.32 6.23 15.85
N GLY A 416 18.05 7.34 15.96
CA GLY A 416 19.35 7.41 16.62
C GLY A 416 20.55 7.06 15.74
N THR A 417 20.35 6.64 14.48
CA THR A 417 21.47 6.47 13.54
C THR A 417 21.93 7.80 12.96
N THR A 418 23.14 7.84 12.42
CA THR A 418 23.64 8.99 11.64
C THR A 418 23.40 8.76 10.15
N ALA A 419 22.84 9.74 9.44
CA ALA A 419 22.87 9.80 7.99
C ALA A 419 24.11 10.60 7.55
N LEU A 420 24.95 10.01 6.73
CA LEU A 420 26.16 10.60 6.15
C LEU A 420 25.95 10.74 4.64
N MET A 421 26.38 11.86 4.06
CA MET A 421 26.34 12.06 2.62
C MET A 421 27.58 12.84 2.18
N ARG A 422 27.97 12.71 0.91
CA ARG A 422 29.02 13.54 0.32
C ARG A 422 28.54 14.17 -0.97
N THR A 423 28.99 15.38 -1.24
CA THR A 423 28.72 16.04 -2.52
C THR A 423 29.87 16.95 -2.90
N SER A 424 29.96 17.30 -4.18
CA SER A 424 30.95 18.26 -4.65
C SER A 424 30.74 19.61 -3.98
N VAL A 425 31.83 20.31 -3.63
CA VAL A 425 31.76 21.69 -3.10
C VAL A 425 31.05 22.66 -4.05
N ASP A 426 31.06 22.34 -5.35
CA ASP A 426 30.43 23.15 -6.40
C ASP A 426 28.95 22.76 -6.62
N ASN A 427 28.45 21.70 -5.98
CA ASN A 427 27.06 21.25 -6.11
C ASN A 427 26.12 22.03 -5.18
N ILE A 428 25.89 23.31 -5.50
CA ILE A 428 25.06 24.24 -4.72
C ILE A 428 23.64 23.72 -4.49
N ALA A 429 23.06 23.04 -5.48
CA ALA A 429 21.71 22.49 -5.38
C ALA A 429 21.63 21.39 -4.30
N SER A 430 22.58 20.46 -4.30
CA SER A 430 22.69 19.42 -3.28
C SER A 430 22.96 20.02 -1.90
N LEU A 431 23.92 20.93 -1.77
CA LEU A 431 24.25 21.58 -0.50
C LEU A 431 23.04 22.31 0.09
N SER A 432 22.33 23.09 -0.72
CA SER A 432 21.11 23.80 -0.30
C SER A 432 20.02 22.82 0.17
N LEU A 433 19.82 21.71 -0.56
CA LEU A 433 18.86 20.67 -0.20
C LEU A 433 19.18 20.05 1.17
N TYR A 434 20.40 19.57 1.37
CA TYR A 434 20.78 18.86 2.59
C TYR A 434 20.87 19.80 3.79
N HIS A 435 21.40 21.02 3.65
CA HIS A 435 21.36 22.01 4.73
C HIS A 435 19.93 22.40 5.11
N GLY A 436 19.04 22.57 4.12
CA GLY A 436 17.62 22.82 4.37
C GLY A 436 16.90 21.68 5.11
N LEU A 437 17.47 20.47 5.07
CA LEU A 437 17.01 19.29 5.82
C LEU A 437 17.74 19.08 7.16
N GLY A 438 18.61 20.00 7.55
CA GLY A 438 19.32 20.00 8.83
C GLY A 438 20.63 19.21 8.84
N PHE A 439 21.21 18.91 7.68
CA PHE A 439 22.56 18.35 7.62
C PHE A 439 23.62 19.42 7.89
N THR A 440 24.68 19.01 8.59
CA THR A 440 25.83 19.86 8.92
C THR A 440 27.10 19.30 8.30
N GLU A 441 27.97 20.17 7.80
CA GLU A 441 29.29 19.76 7.28
C GLU A 441 30.18 19.19 8.39
N ILE A 442 30.90 18.12 8.09
CA ILE A 442 31.90 17.53 8.98
C ILE A 442 33.25 18.21 8.71
N SER A 443 33.67 19.05 9.64
CA SER A 443 34.89 19.86 9.51
C SER A 443 36.12 19.01 9.15
N GLY A 444 36.73 19.33 8.01
CA GLY A 444 37.97 18.70 7.55
C GLY A 444 37.81 17.34 6.87
N MET A 445 36.61 16.75 6.87
CA MET A 445 36.34 15.51 6.15
C MET A 445 36.11 15.82 4.67
N ILE A 446 37.14 15.58 3.87
CA ILE A 446 37.20 15.93 2.45
C ILE A 446 37.72 14.72 1.67
N GLN A 447 37.24 14.56 0.44
CA GLN A 447 37.79 13.59 -0.50
C GLN A 447 38.08 14.27 -1.84
N GLU A 448 39.30 14.11 -2.35
CA GLU A 448 39.62 14.45 -3.73
C GLU A 448 39.33 13.24 -4.62
N VAL A 449 38.48 13.44 -5.61
CA VAL A 449 38.16 12.42 -6.61
C VAL A 449 38.73 12.91 -7.95
N GLU A 450 39.72 12.20 -8.47
CA GLU A 450 40.23 12.44 -9.83
C GLU A 450 39.37 11.64 -10.80
N LYS A 451 38.72 12.31 -11.76
CA LYS A 451 37.95 11.65 -12.83
C LYS A 451 38.33 12.22 -14.20
N GLU A 452 38.53 11.30 -15.14
CA GLU A 452 38.64 11.58 -16.57
C GLU A 452 37.22 11.86 -17.11
N ARG A 453 36.97 13.07 -17.59
CA ARG A 453 35.66 13.47 -18.12
C ARG A 453 35.52 13.04 -19.58
N THR A 454 34.30 13.15 -20.12
CA THR A 454 33.96 12.78 -21.51
C THR A 454 34.73 13.56 -22.59
N ASP A 455 35.53 14.56 -22.21
CA ASP A 455 36.43 15.37 -23.04
C ASP A 455 37.93 15.02 -22.85
N ASN A 456 38.24 13.93 -22.13
CA ASN A 456 39.59 13.51 -21.71
C ASN A 456 40.33 14.50 -20.79
N GLU A 457 39.65 15.48 -20.17
CA GLU A 457 40.26 16.31 -19.14
C GLU A 457 40.14 15.64 -17.75
N VAL A 458 41.28 15.49 -17.06
CA VAL A 458 41.31 15.04 -15.66
C VAL A 458 41.07 16.25 -14.77
N LYS A 459 39.89 16.32 -14.14
CA LYS A 459 39.55 17.36 -13.18
C LYS A 459 39.47 16.78 -11.77
N LYS A 460 40.07 17.47 -10.80
CA LYS A 460 39.91 17.17 -9.38
C LYS A 460 38.54 17.64 -8.91
N ASP A 461 37.68 16.70 -8.50
CA ASP A 461 36.41 16.98 -7.84
C ASP A 461 36.59 16.90 -6.33
N LYS A 462 36.51 18.05 -5.66
CA LYS A 462 36.61 18.14 -4.20
C LYS A 462 35.24 17.89 -3.59
N ARG A 463 35.10 16.81 -2.83
CA ARG A 463 33.86 16.44 -2.13
C ARG A 463 33.96 16.72 -0.65
N ILE A 464 32.91 17.31 -0.10
CA ILE A 464 32.74 17.51 1.34
C ILE A 464 31.65 16.58 1.87
N PHE A 465 31.73 16.30 3.17
CA PHE A 465 30.80 15.39 3.85
C PHE A 465 29.87 16.17 4.76
N LEU A 466 28.60 15.77 4.75
CA LEU A 466 27.58 16.30 5.63
C LEU A 466 26.91 15.16 6.40
N SER A 467 26.51 15.43 7.64
CA SER A 467 25.83 14.46 8.48
C SER A 467 24.60 15.02 9.18
N LYS A 468 23.69 14.12 9.57
CA LYS A 468 22.52 14.40 10.40
C LYS A 468 22.22 13.19 11.29
N ILE A 469 21.89 13.42 12.56
CA ILE A 469 21.35 12.37 13.45
C ILE A 469 19.84 12.28 13.24
N ILE A 470 19.32 11.06 13.10
CA ILE A 470 17.90 10.76 12.81
C ILE A 470 17.05 10.66 14.07
#